data_AF-F2RU33-F1
#
_entry.id   AF-F2RU33-F1
#
_cell.length_a   1.000
_cell.length_b   1.000
_cell.length_c   1.000
_cell.angle_alpha   90.00
_cell.angle_beta   90.00
_cell.angle_gamma   90.00
#
_symmetry.space_group_name_H-M   'P 1'
#
loop_
_entity.id
_entity.type
_entity.pdbx_description
1 polymer ?
#
loop_
_entity_poly.entity_id
_entity_poly.type
_entity_poly.pdbx_seq_one_letter_code
_entity_poly.pdbx_strand_id
1 'polypeptide(L)'
;MAPVARSFSRLALSCPRQAASRRTTFLQTHQSCSTFNQQRQQPFSAASTQLAPGSETQGSGSAALDTAIPPDLQREIKQEIRSSIRELRKQVRDVVPTPPRYKTGFWSEGEKDDLMTQVEDGDDVFGEDDMTSMAHAELEEHRELREYARIAAWDMPSLSALAKPFTLPPQTHILRFRQTTYLGETHPAETKVVVELCSKDLTPKYLTEEQRITLLKL
;
A
#
# COMPACT_ATOMS: atom_id res chain seq x y z
N MET A 1 -44.58 -64.09 0.49
CA MET A 1 -43.17 -64.16 0.94
C MET A 1 -42.72 -62.76 1.33
N ALA A 2 -42.07 -62.64 2.48
CA ALA A 2 -41.96 -61.43 3.31
C ALA A 2 -41.00 -60.34 2.79
N PRO A 3 -41.19 -59.07 3.21
CA PRO A 3 -40.16 -58.04 3.14
C PRO A 3 -39.23 -58.13 4.38
N VAL A 4 -37.91 -58.12 4.16
CA VAL A 4 -36.90 -58.10 5.23
C VAL A 4 -36.53 -56.67 5.56
N ALA A 5 -36.97 -56.21 6.74
CA ALA A 5 -36.46 -55.04 7.43
C ALA A 5 -35.12 -55.35 8.13
N ARG A 6 -34.18 -54.39 8.12
CA ARG A 6 -33.04 -54.24 9.06
C ARG A 6 -32.31 -52.93 8.72
N SER A 7 -32.57 -51.84 9.45
CA SER A 7 -31.95 -51.42 10.72
C SER A 7 -30.86 -50.37 10.49
N PHE A 8 -31.22 -49.11 10.66
CA PHE A 8 -30.28 -47.98 10.73
C PHE A 8 -29.50 -48.04 12.04
N SER A 9 -28.23 -48.40 11.97
CA SER A 9 -27.29 -48.28 13.08
C SER A 9 -26.80 -46.83 13.20
N ARG A 10 -27.36 -46.09 14.16
CA ARG A 10 -26.79 -44.85 14.70
C ARG A 10 -25.54 -45.20 15.50
N LEU A 11 -24.36 -44.84 15.02
CA LEU A 11 -23.17 -44.76 15.85
C LEU A 11 -23.01 -43.31 16.31
N ALA A 12 -23.29 -43.08 17.59
CA ALA A 12 -22.96 -41.86 18.30
C ALA A 12 -21.46 -41.87 18.59
N LEU A 13 -20.70 -41.01 17.91
CA LEU A 13 -19.32 -40.70 18.28
C LEU A 13 -19.36 -39.72 19.45
N SER A 14 -19.22 -40.27 20.66
CA SER A 14 -18.99 -39.52 21.89
C SER A 14 -17.56 -38.98 21.93
N CYS A 15 -17.41 -37.66 21.96
CA CYS A 15 -16.16 -36.98 22.30
C CYS A 15 -15.77 -37.26 23.77
N PRO A 16 -14.50 -37.61 24.06
CA PRO A 16 -13.88 -37.24 25.32
C PRO A 16 -13.08 -35.95 25.15
N ARG A 17 -13.58 -34.92 25.81
CA ARG A 17 -12.94 -33.62 26.06
C ARG A 17 -11.72 -33.86 26.97
N GLN A 18 -10.51 -33.89 26.40
CA GLN A 18 -9.29 -33.90 27.21
C GLN A 18 -8.93 -32.46 27.60
N ALA A 19 -9.07 -32.17 28.90
CA ALA A 19 -8.55 -30.98 29.53
C ALA A 19 -7.04 -31.16 29.73
N ALA A 20 -6.23 -30.43 28.96
CA ALA A 20 -4.80 -30.33 29.20
C ALA A 20 -4.50 -29.20 30.19
N SER A 21 -3.81 -29.58 31.26
CA SER A 21 -3.38 -28.76 32.38
C SER A 21 -2.40 -27.65 31.96
N ARG A 22 -2.58 -26.49 32.58
CA ARG A 22 -1.65 -25.35 32.57
C ARG A 22 -0.23 -25.79 32.94
N ARG A 23 0.76 -25.39 32.15
CA ARG A 23 2.12 -25.07 32.61
C ARG A 23 2.57 -23.77 31.97
N THR A 24 2.56 -22.74 32.79
CA THR A 24 3.18 -21.44 32.57
C THR A 24 4.69 -21.57 32.73
N THR A 25 5.45 -21.26 31.70
CA THR A 25 6.86 -20.88 31.84
C THR A 25 7.01 -19.49 31.24
N PHE A 26 7.01 -18.50 32.13
CA PHE A 26 7.47 -17.15 31.84
C PHE A 26 8.97 -17.21 31.51
N LEU A 27 9.33 -16.87 30.28
CA LEU A 27 10.65 -16.31 30.00
C LEU A 27 10.43 -14.91 29.45
N GLN A 28 10.83 -13.97 30.31
CA GLN A 28 10.75 -12.55 30.16
C GLN A 28 11.94 -12.09 29.32
N THR A 29 11.70 -11.72 28.07
CA THR A 29 12.60 -10.88 27.30
C THR A 29 11.82 -9.65 26.85
N HIS A 30 11.92 -8.58 27.64
CA HIS A 30 11.59 -7.25 27.16
C HIS A 30 12.62 -6.87 26.10
N GLN A 31 12.21 -6.82 24.84
CA GLN A 31 12.87 -5.98 23.84
C GLN A 31 11.83 -5.05 23.23
N SER A 32 12.08 -3.76 23.40
CA SER A 32 11.27 -2.66 22.92
C SER A 32 11.42 -2.54 21.40
N CYS A 33 10.49 -3.11 20.63
CA CYS A 33 10.34 -2.84 19.21
C CYS A 33 9.32 -1.70 19.01
N SER A 34 9.78 -0.48 19.29
CA SER A 34 9.05 0.78 19.09
C SER A 34 9.74 1.62 18.00
N THR A 35 9.82 1.11 16.77
CA THR A 35 10.31 1.91 15.63
C THR A 35 9.78 1.48 14.25
N PHE A 36 8.93 0.45 14.13
CA PHE A 36 8.54 -0.05 12.80
C PHE A 36 7.37 0.70 12.14
N ASN A 37 6.59 1.48 12.88
CA ASN A 37 5.37 2.14 12.36
C ASN A 37 5.52 3.63 12.00
N GLN A 38 6.72 4.22 12.08
CA GLN A 38 6.91 5.65 11.73
C GLN A 38 7.18 5.90 10.23
N GLN A 39 7.52 4.87 9.44
CA GLN A 39 7.89 5.07 8.03
C GLN A 39 6.72 5.00 7.05
N ARG A 40 5.48 4.75 7.50
CA ARG A 40 4.32 4.60 6.60
C ARG A 40 3.52 5.89 6.35
N GLN A 41 3.96 7.03 6.88
CA GLN A 41 3.39 8.34 6.56
C GLN A 41 4.48 9.29 6.09
N GLN A 42 4.90 9.11 4.84
CA GLN A 42 5.42 10.23 4.06
C GLN A 42 4.53 10.32 2.82
N PRO A 43 3.84 11.44 2.58
CA PRO A 43 3.29 11.69 1.25
C PRO A 43 4.48 11.73 0.28
N PHE A 44 4.33 11.09 -0.88
CA PHE A 44 5.24 11.28 -2.01
C PHE A 44 5.24 12.77 -2.35
N SER A 45 6.15 13.52 -1.73
CA SER A 45 6.49 14.88 -2.11
C SER A 45 7.10 14.76 -3.49
N ALA A 46 6.30 15.10 -4.51
CA ALA A 46 6.76 15.34 -5.84
C ALA A 46 7.88 16.39 -5.78
N ALA A 47 9.13 15.93 -5.78
CA ALA A 47 10.29 16.74 -6.07
C ALA A 47 10.25 17.05 -7.57
N SER A 48 9.36 17.97 -7.93
CA SER A 48 9.43 18.74 -9.15
C SER A 48 10.71 19.56 -9.04
N THR A 49 11.80 19.07 -9.63
CA THR A 49 12.99 19.86 -9.89
C THR A 49 12.57 20.96 -10.87
N GLN A 50 12.07 22.05 -10.31
CA GLN A 50 12.03 23.32 -11.01
C GLN A 50 13.48 23.71 -11.27
N LEU A 51 13.90 23.53 -12.51
CA LEU A 51 15.04 24.23 -13.06
C LEU A 51 14.77 25.73 -12.89
N ALA A 52 15.35 26.33 -11.87
CA ALA A 52 15.55 27.76 -11.85
C ALA A 52 16.42 28.10 -13.07
N PRO A 53 16.05 29.09 -13.90
CA PRO A 53 16.98 29.59 -14.90
C PRO A 53 18.17 30.16 -14.13
N GLY A 54 19.29 29.43 -14.20
CA GLY A 54 20.56 29.92 -13.73
C GLY A 54 20.75 31.29 -14.34
N SER A 55 20.77 32.30 -13.48
CA SER A 55 21.14 33.66 -13.82
C SER A 55 22.42 33.57 -14.64
N GLU A 56 22.31 33.85 -15.94
CA GLU A 56 23.42 34.41 -16.69
C GLU A 56 23.76 35.74 -16.03
N THR A 57 24.54 35.69 -14.95
CA THR A 57 25.45 36.77 -14.65
C THR A 57 26.46 36.75 -15.78
N GLN A 58 26.05 37.33 -16.92
CA GLN A 58 26.97 38.01 -17.80
C GLN A 58 27.79 38.90 -16.88
N GLY A 59 29.04 38.51 -16.65
CA GLY A 59 30.01 39.31 -15.96
C GLY A 59 30.27 40.56 -16.80
N SER A 60 29.39 41.54 -16.72
CA SER A 60 29.58 42.91 -17.20
C SER A 60 30.51 43.67 -16.24
N GLY A 61 31.60 43.02 -15.84
CA GLY A 61 32.53 43.49 -14.81
C GLY A 61 34.00 43.55 -15.24
N SER A 62 34.37 43.05 -16.43
CA SER A 62 35.78 43.06 -16.88
C SER A 62 36.14 44.16 -17.88
N ALA A 63 35.16 44.80 -18.54
CA ALA A 63 35.44 45.83 -19.54
C ALA A 63 36.10 47.10 -18.97
N ALA A 64 35.95 47.36 -17.67
CA ALA A 64 36.54 48.54 -17.03
C ALA A 64 38.06 48.41 -16.78
N LEU A 65 38.59 47.20 -16.63
CA LEU A 65 40.02 46.95 -16.41
C LEU A 65 40.80 46.75 -17.73
N ASP A 66 40.11 46.35 -18.81
CA ASP A 66 40.69 46.19 -20.15
C ASP A 66 40.92 47.53 -20.88
N THR A 67 40.52 48.68 -20.32
CA THR A 67 40.73 50.00 -20.98
C THR A 67 41.97 50.74 -20.47
N ALA A 68 42.57 50.31 -19.35
CA ALA A 68 43.69 51.01 -18.69
C ALA A 68 45.09 50.52 -19.11
N ILE A 69 45.17 49.46 -19.91
CA ILE A 69 46.45 48.86 -20.37
C ILE A 69 46.66 49.25 -21.83
N PRO A 70 47.85 49.75 -22.23
CA PRO A 70 48.12 50.10 -23.63
C PRO A 70 47.89 48.88 -24.56
N PRO A 71 47.34 49.10 -25.77
CA PRO A 71 46.84 48.03 -26.63
C PRO A 71 47.92 47.03 -27.07
N ASP A 72 49.19 47.44 -27.06
CA ASP A 72 50.32 46.58 -27.42
C ASP A 72 50.65 45.56 -26.33
N LEU A 73 50.66 45.98 -25.05
CA LEU A 73 50.84 45.06 -23.92
C LEU A 73 49.68 44.07 -23.81
N GLN A 74 48.47 44.48 -24.16
CA GLN A 74 47.33 43.55 -24.19
C GLN A 74 47.50 42.44 -25.24
N ARG A 75 48.12 42.76 -26.39
CA ARG A 75 48.39 41.78 -27.44
C ARG A 75 49.47 40.80 -26.98
N GLU A 76 50.51 41.28 -26.33
CA GLU A 76 51.57 40.45 -25.75
C GLU A 76 51.03 39.53 -24.67
N ILE A 77 50.27 40.05 -23.71
CA ILE A 77 49.61 39.24 -22.66
C ILE A 77 48.69 38.19 -23.29
N LYS A 78 47.91 38.56 -24.32
CA LYS A 78 47.06 37.60 -25.04
C LYS A 78 47.88 36.53 -25.78
N GLN A 79 49.05 36.88 -26.32
CA GLN A 79 49.94 35.93 -26.99
C GLN A 79 50.62 34.98 -25.99
N GLU A 80 51.05 35.50 -24.85
CA GLU A 80 51.66 34.73 -23.76
C GLU A 80 50.66 33.78 -23.10
N ILE A 81 49.42 34.23 -22.88
CA ILE A 81 48.33 33.35 -22.44
C ILE A 81 48.09 32.25 -23.48
N ARG A 82 48.12 32.57 -24.78
CA ARG A 82 47.94 31.57 -25.85
C ARG A 82 49.10 30.58 -25.95
N SER A 83 50.35 31.01 -25.76
CA SER A 83 51.51 30.10 -25.72
C SER A 83 51.46 29.24 -24.46
N SER A 84 51.13 29.81 -23.31
CA SER A 84 50.98 29.10 -22.03
C SER A 84 49.87 28.03 -22.12
N ILE A 85 48.70 28.37 -22.68
CA ILE A 85 47.62 27.39 -22.92
C ILE A 85 48.09 26.29 -23.87
N ARG A 86 48.88 26.61 -24.90
CA ARG A 86 49.41 25.62 -25.85
C ARG A 86 50.43 24.70 -25.18
N GLU A 87 51.26 25.22 -24.29
CA GLU A 87 52.23 24.46 -23.49
C GLU A 87 51.53 23.57 -22.46
N LEU A 88 50.55 24.10 -21.72
CA LEU A 88 49.69 23.32 -20.84
C LEU A 88 48.97 22.20 -21.60
N ARG A 89 48.45 22.46 -22.80
CA ARG A 89 47.84 21.41 -23.65
C ARG A 89 48.83 20.38 -24.19
N LYS A 90 50.12 20.72 -24.30
CA LYS A 90 51.18 19.75 -24.64
C LYS A 90 51.57 18.94 -23.41
N GLN A 91 51.61 19.55 -22.23
CA GLN A 91 51.88 18.89 -20.95
C GLN A 91 50.73 17.97 -20.50
N VAL A 92 49.47 18.33 -20.80
CA VAL A 92 48.26 17.57 -20.43
C VAL A 92 47.90 16.51 -21.48
N ARG A 93 48.59 16.45 -22.62
CA ARG A 93 48.23 15.57 -23.75
C ARG A 93 48.33 14.07 -23.44
N ASP A 94 48.99 13.68 -22.35
CA ASP A 94 49.34 12.28 -22.09
C ASP A 94 48.59 11.64 -20.90
N VAL A 95 47.56 12.27 -20.32
CA VAL A 95 46.92 11.74 -19.08
C VAL A 95 45.39 11.70 -19.11
N VAL A 96 44.78 11.48 -20.27
CA VAL A 96 43.45 10.87 -20.29
C VAL A 96 43.55 9.64 -21.18
N PRO A 97 43.78 8.45 -20.61
CA PRO A 97 43.58 7.21 -21.33
C PRO A 97 42.16 7.26 -21.89
N THR A 98 42.02 7.25 -23.22
CA THR A 98 40.71 6.94 -23.79
C THR A 98 40.40 5.52 -23.31
N PRO A 99 39.30 5.32 -22.57
CA PRO A 99 39.00 4.00 -22.03
C PRO A 99 38.88 3.01 -23.19
N PRO A 100 39.32 1.75 -22.99
CA PRO A 100 39.15 0.72 -24.01
C PRO A 100 37.66 0.61 -24.37
N ARG A 101 37.35 0.58 -25.66
CA ARG A 101 35.97 0.40 -26.13
C ARG A 101 35.55 -1.04 -25.82
N TYR A 102 34.79 -1.22 -24.74
CA TYR A 102 34.10 -2.48 -24.46
C TYR A 102 32.97 -2.68 -25.49
N LYS A 103 32.55 -3.94 -25.68
CA LYS A 103 31.40 -4.24 -26.54
C LYS A 103 30.17 -3.57 -25.91
N THR A 104 29.55 -2.66 -26.64
CA THR A 104 28.30 -2.00 -26.25
C THR A 104 27.24 -3.06 -25.94
N GLY A 105 26.68 -3.04 -24.73
CA GLY A 105 25.57 -3.91 -24.32
C GLY A 105 24.28 -3.59 -25.08
N PHE A 106 23.26 -4.45 -24.95
CA PHE A 106 21.98 -4.27 -25.64
C PHE A 106 21.32 -2.92 -25.30
N TRP A 107 21.47 -2.45 -24.06
CA TRP A 107 20.88 -1.19 -23.58
C TRP A 107 21.66 0.06 -23.98
N SER A 108 22.96 -0.07 -24.30
CA SER A 108 23.80 1.05 -24.73
C SER A 108 23.85 1.21 -26.26
N GLU A 109 23.10 0.43 -27.03
CA GLU A 109 23.14 0.47 -28.50
C GLU A 109 22.64 1.83 -29.04
N GLY A 110 23.55 2.63 -29.60
CA GLY A 110 23.24 3.94 -30.18
C GLY A 110 23.39 5.12 -29.24
N GLU A 111 23.77 4.88 -27.98
CA GLU A 111 24.12 5.95 -27.05
C GLU A 111 25.50 6.54 -27.39
N LYS A 112 25.59 7.88 -27.35
CA LYS A 112 26.83 8.64 -27.60
C LYS A 112 27.49 9.12 -26.31
N ASP A 113 26.84 8.86 -25.18
CA ASP A 113 27.37 9.22 -23.88
C ASP A 113 28.35 8.12 -23.45
N ASP A 114 29.64 8.46 -23.51
CA ASP A 114 30.71 7.57 -23.13
C ASP A 114 30.60 7.12 -21.66
N LEU A 115 29.93 7.90 -20.79
CA LEU A 115 29.79 7.55 -19.38
C LEU A 115 28.78 6.40 -19.17
N MET A 116 27.66 6.41 -19.88
CA MET A 116 26.62 5.38 -19.78
C MET A 116 27.04 4.09 -20.50
N THR A 117 27.91 4.20 -21.51
CA THR A 117 28.43 3.07 -22.30
C THR A 117 29.55 2.30 -21.58
N GLN A 118 30.11 2.85 -20.49
CA GLN A 118 31.29 2.28 -19.79
C GLN A 118 30.94 1.31 -18.66
N VAL A 119 29.69 1.29 -18.19
CA VAL A 119 29.26 0.39 -17.12
C VAL A 119 28.82 -0.94 -17.75
N GLU A 120 29.36 -2.06 -17.26
CA GLU A 120 28.93 -3.39 -17.68
C GLU A 120 27.51 -3.67 -17.15
N ASP A 121 26.62 -4.09 -18.05
CA ASP A 121 25.23 -4.47 -17.76
C ASP A 121 25.23 -5.73 -16.87
N GLY A 122 25.25 -5.53 -15.55
CA GLY A 122 25.25 -6.60 -14.55
C GLY A 122 23.88 -7.27 -14.35
N ASP A 123 22.87 -6.85 -15.12
CA ASP A 123 21.47 -7.27 -15.08
C ASP A 123 21.11 -8.32 -16.15
N ASP A 124 22.02 -8.61 -17.09
CA ASP A 124 21.82 -9.61 -18.14
C ASP A 124 21.73 -11.05 -17.60
N VAL A 125 22.33 -11.32 -16.44
CA VAL A 125 22.33 -12.64 -15.79
C VAL A 125 21.36 -12.62 -14.62
N PHE A 126 20.33 -13.45 -14.70
CA PHE A 126 19.35 -13.61 -13.62
C PHE A 126 20.01 -14.25 -12.38
N GLY A 127 20.00 -13.50 -11.27
CA GLY A 127 20.62 -13.90 -9.99
C GLY A 127 19.76 -14.79 -9.09
N GLU A 128 18.60 -15.27 -9.58
CA GLU A 128 17.62 -16.06 -8.81
C GLU A 128 17.11 -15.38 -7.51
N ASP A 129 17.16 -14.05 -7.47
CA ASP A 129 16.83 -13.22 -6.31
C ASP A 129 15.42 -12.60 -6.37
N ASP A 130 14.79 -12.60 -7.55
CA ASP A 130 13.41 -12.15 -7.75
C ASP A 130 12.50 -13.26 -8.26
N MET A 131 11.19 -13.09 -8.09
CA MET A 131 10.18 -14.02 -8.59
C MET A 131 9.35 -13.38 -9.70
N THR A 132 8.64 -14.22 -10.46
CA THR A 132 7.76 -13.72 -11.53
C THR A 132 6.63 -12.86 -10.97
N SER A 133 6.07 -11.98 -11.79
CA SER A 133 4.95 -11.11 -11.38
C SER A 133 3.73 -11.86 -10.85
N MET A 134 3.45 -13.06 -11.39
CA MET A 134 2.38 -13.93 -10.89
C MET A 134 2.69 -14.50 -9.51
N ALA A 135 3.95 -14.87 -9.25
CA ALA A 135 4.38 -15.32 -7.93
C ALA A 135 4.31 -14.20 -6.88
N HIS A 136 4.65 -12.96 -7.27
CA HIS A 136 4.45 -11.79 -6.39
C HIS A 136 2.97 -11.56 -6.03
N ALA A 137 2.05 -11.77 -6.98
CA ALA A 137 0.62 -11.64 -6.72
C ALA A 137 0.13 -12.67 -5.68
N GLU A 138 0.57 -13.92 -5.77
CA GLU A 138 0.27 -14.96 -4.79
C GLU A 138 0.91 -14.67 -3.42
N LEU A 139 2.13 -14.14 -3.41
CA LEU A 139 2.79 -13.70 -2.18
C LEU A 139 1.98 -12.60 -1.48
N GLU A 140 1.46 -11.63 -2.23
CA GLU A 140 0.66 -10.55 -1.67
C GLU A 140 -0.68 -11.07 -1.10
N GLU A 141 -1.36 -11.98 -1.80
CA GLU A 141 -2.53 -12.68 -1.26
C GLU A 141 -2.18 -13.35 0.09
N HIS A 142 -1.04 -14.05 0.18
CA HIS A 142 -0.59 -14.64 1.44
C HIS A 142 -0.27 -13.60 2.53
N ARG A 143 0.12 -12.38 2.20
CA ARG A 143 0.30 -11.28 3.17
C ARG A 143 -1.05 -10.81 3.69
N GLU A 144 -2.03 -10.62 2.81
CA GLU A 144 -3.40 -10.24 3.17
C GLU A 144 -4.05 -11.29 4.08
N LEU A 145 -3.93 -12.58 3.74
CA LEU A 145 -4.45 -13.68 4.56
C LEU A 145 -3.84 -13.66 5.97
N ARG A 146 -2.53 -13.40 6.08
CA ARG A 146 -1.86 -13.31 7.39
C ARG A 146 -2.28 -12.07 8.16
N GLU A 147 -2.61 -10.98 7.49
CA GLU A 147 -3.18 -9.80 8.12
C GLU A 147 -4.57 -10.12 8.71
N TYR A 148 -5.45 -10.75 7.95
CA TYR A 148 -6.75 -11.21 8.46
C TYR A 148 -6.60 -12.22 9.60
N ALA A 149 -5.66 -13.16 9.52
CA ALA A 149 -5.38 -14.11 10.59
C ALA A 149 -4.90 -13.41 11.87
N ARG A 150 -4.09 -12.36 11.75
CA ARG A 150 -3.63 -11.55 12.89
C ARG A 150 -4.80 -10.83 13.56
N ILE A 151 -5.66 -10.18 12.77
CA ILE A 151 -6.87 -9.51 13.28
C ILE A 151 -7.78 -10.53 13.97
N ALA A 152 -7.98 -11.70 13.38
CA ALA A 152 -8.81 -12.76 13.97
C ALA A 152 -8.23 -13.31 15.28
N ALA A 153 -6.91 -13.44 15.40
CA ALA A 153 -6.27 -13.96 16.58
C ALA A 153 -6.22 -12.96 17.74
N TRP A 154 -5.99 -11.67 17.46
CA TRP A 154 -5.70 -10.67 18.48
C TRP A 154 -6.79 -9.62 18.68
N ASP A 155 -7.41 -9.14 17.59
CA ASP A 155 -8.39 -8.05 17.66
C ASP A 155 -9.81 -8.59 17.88
N MET A 156 -10.20 -9.65 17.17
CA MET A 156 -11.55 -10.22 17.26
C MET A 156 -11.93 -10.67 18.68
N PRO A 157 -11.04 -11.29 19.49
CA PRO A 157 -11.37 -11.63 20.87
C PRO A 157 -11.69 -10.39 21.73
N SER A 158 -11.08 -9.25 21.43
CA SER A 158 -11.34 -8.00 22.16
C SER A 158 -12.77 -7.49 21.95
N LEU A 159 -13.42 -7.82 20.83
CA LEU A 159 -14.82 -7.47 20.56
C LEU A 159 -15.80 -8.18 21.49
N SER A 160 -15.42 -9.32 22.11
CA SER A 160 -16.31 -10.01 23.04
C SER A 160 -16.64 -9.16 24.27
N ALA A 161 -15.76 -8.23 24.65
CA ALA A 161 -16.00 -7.31 25.76
C ALA A 161 -17.13 -6.31 25.48
N LEU A 162 -17.41 -6.00 24.22
CA LEU A 162 -18.45 -5.07 23.79
C LEU A 162 -19.76 -5.78 23.40
N ALA A 163 -19.77 -7.11 23.42
CA ALA A 163 -20.93 -7.90 23.03
C ALA A 163 -22.06 -7.73 24.05
N LYS A 164 -23.24 -7.36 23.56
CA LYS A 164 -24.48 -7.29 24.35
C LYS A 164 -25.26 -8.60 24.15
N PRO A 165 -25.74 -9.25 25.22
CA PRO A 165 -26.54 -10.46 25.07
C PRO A 165 -27.85 -10.15 24.34
N PHE A 166 -28.24 -11.03 23.43
CA PHE A 166 -29.51 -10.90 22.72
C PHE A 166 -30.68 -11.17 23.68
N THR A 167 -31.55 -10.18 23.86
CA THR A 167 -32.80 -10.32 24.61
C THR A 167 -33.96 -10.38 23.65
N LEU A 168 -34.89 -11.30 23.88
CA LEU A 168 -36.12 -11.38 23.10
C LEU A 168 -36.92 -10.07 23.25
N PRO A 169 -37.58 -9.60 22.18
CA PRO A 169 -38.41 -8.42 22.25
C PRO A 169 -39.57 -8.66 23.23
N PRO A 170 -39.88 -7.68 24.11
CA PRO A 170 -41.05 -7.77 24.98
C PRO A 170 -42.34 -7.72 24.15
N GLN A 171 -43.44 -8.23 24.72
CA GLN A 171 -44.76 -8.25 24.07
C GLN A 171 -45.30 -6.86 23.68
N THR A 172 -44.69 -5.78 24.17
CA THR A 172 -45.02 -4.40 23.78
C THR A 172 -44.47 -4.03 22.39
N HIS A 173 -43.40 -4.68 21.93
CA HIS A 173 -42.75 -4.38 20.65
C HIS A 173 -43.32 -5.24 19.52
N ILE A 174 -44.47 -4.82 18.99
CA ILE A 174 -45.24 -5.56 17.98
C ILE A 174 -44.73 -5.31 16.56
N LEU A 175 -44.14 -4.15 16.31
CA LEU A 175 -43.74 -3.70 14.97
C LEU A 175 -42.34 -4.19 14.63
N ARG A 176 -42.18 -4.72 13.41
CA ARG A 176 -40.89 -5.09 12.85
C ARG A 176 -40.49 -4.12 11.74
N PHE A 177 -39.43 -3.36 11.99
CA PHE A 177 -38.84 -2.47 11.00
C PHE A 177 -37.70 -3.18 10.27
N ARG A 178 -37.68 -3.07 8.94
CA ARG A 178 -36.55 -3.48 8.11
C ARG A 178 -35.95 -2.25 7.42
N GLN A 179 -34.68 -2.03 7.69
CA GLN A 179 -33.85 -0.99 7.07
C GLN A 179 -32.75 -1.66 6.27
N THR A 180 -32.37 -1.07 5.14
CA THR A 180 -31.31 -1.58 4.27
C THR A 180 -30.25 -0.53 4.10
N THR A 181 -28.99 -0.90 4.33
CA THR A 181 -27.82 -0.02 4.22
C THR A 181 -26.80 -0.66 3.28
N TYR A 182 -26.22 0.13 2.37
CA TYR A 182 -25.30 -0.33 1.32
C TYR A 182 -23.81 -0.05 1.63
N LEU A 183 -23.48 0.25 2.89
CA LEU A 183 -22.12 0.34 3.44
C LEU A 183 -21.08 1.01 2.53
N GLY A 184 -21.24 2.31 2.29
CA GLY A 184 -20.27 3.15 1.54
C GLY A 184 -20.80 3.68 0.22
N GLU A 185 -21.91 3.13 -0.29
CA GLU A 185 -22.58 3.58 -1.51
C GLU A 185 -23.87 4.35 -1.20
N THR A 186 -24.15 5.42 -1.95
CA THR A 186 -25.41 6.16 -1.86
C THR A 186 -26.46 5.52 -2.77
N HIS A 187 -27.40 4.78 -2.18
CA HIS A 187 -28.44 4.09 -2.94
C HIS A 187 -29.83 4.70 -2.67
N PRO A 188 -30.65 5.04 -3.69
CA PRO A 188 -31.94 5.70 -3.48
C PRO A 188 -32.92 4.87 -2.63
N ALA A 189 -32.81 3.53 -2.68
CA ALA A 189 -33.64 2.65 -1.86
C ALA A 189 -33.27 2.63 -0.37
N GLU A 190 -32.14 3.21 0.04
CA GLU A 190 -31.75 3.31 1.45
C GLU A 190 -32.79 4.09 2.28
N THR A 191 -33.44 5.08 1.65
CA THR A 191 -34.47 5.90 2.30
C THR A 191 -35.74 5.12 2.68
N LYS A 192 -35.97 3.95 2.07
CA LYS A 192 -37.18 3.17 2.28
C LYS A 192 -37.09 2.40 3.60
N VAL A 193 -38.09 2.60 4.45
CA VAL A 193 -38.30 1.80 5.67
C VAL A 193 -39.56 0.95 5.49
N VAL A 194 -39.42 -0.36 5.67
CA VAL A 194 -40.56 -1.29 5.60
C VAL A 194 -40.97 -1.67 7.02
N VAL A 195 -42.28 -1.64 7.28
CA VAL A 195 -42.88 -2.05 8.56
C VAL A 195 -43.76 -3.27 8.33
N GLU A 196 -43.53 -4.32 9.11
CA GLU A 196 -44.36 -5.51 9.17
C GLU A 196 -45.03 -5.59 10.54
N LEU A 197 -46.32 -5.92 10.57
CA LEU A 197 -47.07 -6.10 11.81
C LEU A 197 -48.03 -7.28 11.69
N CYS A 198 -48.24 -8.01 12.79
CA CYS A 198 -49.25 -9.05 12.89
C CYS A 198 -50.55 -8.48 13.48
N SER A 199 -51.67 -8.63 12.78
CA SER A 199 -52.96 -8.09 13.25
C SER A 199 -53.47 -8.77 14.52
N LYS A 200 -53.03 -10.01 14.80
CA LYS A 200 -53.41 -10.78 16.00
C LYS A 200 -52.81 -10.20 17.29
N ASP A 201 -51.61 -9.62 17.20
CA ASP A 201 -50.87 -9.15 18.36
C ASP A 201 -51.44 -7.84 18.94
N LEU A 202 -52.32 -7.16 18.18
CA LEU A 202 -53.02 -5.95 18.61
C LEU A 202 -54.28 -6.24 19.45
N THR A 203 -54.86 -7.45 19.33
CA THR A 203 -56.07 -7.87 20.04
C THR A 203 -55.73 -8.66 21.30
N PRO A 204 -56.41 -8.46 22.46
CA PRO A 204 -57.53 -7.54 22.74
C PRO A 204 -57.10 -6.18 23.31
N LYS A 205 -55.80 -5.97 23.52
CA LYS A 205 -55.30 -4.85 24.32
C LYS A 205 -55.52 -3.48 23.65
N TYR A 206 -55.35 -3.40 22.34
CA TYR A 206 -55.38 -2.15 21.59
C TYR A 206 -56.56 -2.04 20.63
N LEU A 207 -57.10 -3.17 20.16
CA LEU A 207 -58.23 -3.22 19.22
C LEU A 207 -59.27 -4.26 19.66
N THR A 208 -60.53 -3.98 19.36
CA THR A 208 -61.61 -4.99 19.42
C THR A 208 -61.56 -5.90 18.18
N GLU A 209 -62.19 -7.08 18.24
CA GLU A 209 -62.21 -8.02 17.11
C GLU A 209 -62.88 -7.41 15.86
N GLU A 210 -63.94 -6.61 16.06
CA GLU A 210 -64.60 -5.88 14.98
C GLU A 210 -63.65 -4.88 14.31
N GLN A 211 -62.89 -4.11 15.11
CA GLN A 211 -61.88 -3.17 14.61
C GLN A 211 -60.70 -3.86 13.93
N ARG A 212 -60.36 -5.08 14.33
CA ARG A 212 -59.35 -5.89 13.65
C ARG A 212 -59.83 -6.34 12.26
N ILE A 213 -61.09 -6.75 12.13
CA ILE A 213 -61.66 -7.13 10.84
C ILE A 213 -61.72 -5.93 9.90
N THR A 214 -62.02 -4.74 10.40
CA THR A 214 -61.98 -3.53 9.58
C THR A 214 -60.56 -3.19 9.15
N LEU A 215 -59.56 -3.26 10.04
CA LEU A 215 -58.15 -3.06 9.70
C LEU A 215 -57.66 -3.98 8.58
N LEU A 216 -58.10 -5.24 8.57
CA LEU A 216 -57.73 -6.21 7.53
C LEU A 216 -58.39 -5.92 6.16
N LYS A 217 -59.42 -5.08 6.12
CA LYS A 217 -60.14 -4.74 4.89
C LYS A 217 -59.68 -3.42 4.26
N LEU A 218 -58.95 -2.60 4.99
CA LEU A 218 -58.36 -1.34 4.49
C LEU A 218 -57.15 -1.64 3.61
#